data_AF-A0A0P9QIB0-F1
#
_entry.id   AF-A0A0P9QIB0-F1
#
_cell.length_a   1.000
_cell.length_b   1.000
_cell.length_c   1.000
_cell.angle_alpha   90.00
_cell.angle_beta   90.00
_cell.angle_gamma   90.00
#
_symmetry.space_group_name_H-M   'P 1'
#
loop_
_entity.id
_entity.type
_entity.pdbx_description
1 polymer ?
#
loop_
_entity_poly.entity_id
_entity_poly.type
_entity_poly.pdbx_seq_one_letter_code
_entity_poly.pdbx_strand_id
1 'polypeptide(L)'
;MSLTISRKIKKHAVKLCQFAMALGFVSFAVTTAYKFIVEDVSLKFVKPFGRYYIFELENDSPSDQTIESFTVTFPEGQPLVGRATRNIYGNQLDTGEIALPGGNMGWIPTVEFSELNGQTISAGKSKKFRMPPASSIDYLQLEAGIFDINYNTHPNNEILRYFDDGLKWIGLRNTDTKIRYLMVKNYWSPTTSTSLNEALRLACRDDRSLGVGYRCPGE
;
A
#
# COMPACT_ATOMS: atom_id res chain seq x y z
N MET A 1 4.26 -46.17 54.43
CA MET A 1 3.31 -45.07 54.08
C MET A 1 3.88 -44.00 53.12
N SER A 2 5.15 -44.08 52.69
CA SER A 2 5.85 -43.02 51.93
C SER A 2 5.67 -43.07 50.38
N LEU A 3 5.50 -44.25 49.79
CA LEU A 3 5.46 -44.44 48.33
C LEU A 3 4.21 -43.87 47.63
N THR A 4 3.07 -43.78 48.32
CA THR A 4 1.78 -43.34 47.75
C THR A 4 1.70 -41.82 47.60
N ILE A 5 2.39 -41.08 48.45
CA ILE A 5 2.44 -39.60 48.45
C ILE A 5 3.26 -39.11 47.26
N SER A 6 4.41 -39.74 46.99
CA SER A 6 5.25 -39.47 45.82
C SER A 6 4.52 -39.65 44.48
N ARG A 7 3.71 -40.73 44.34
CA ARG A 7 2.88 -40.97 43.15
C ARG A 7 1.78 -39.93 42.96
N LYS A 8 1.12 -39.47 44.04
CA LYS A 8 0.07 -38.43 43.96
C LYS A 8 0.65 -37.08 43.53
N ILE A 9 1.81 -36.70 44.06
CA ILE A 9 2.51 -35.45 43.72
C ILE A 9 2.96 -35.47 42.25
N LYS A 10 3.57 -36.58 41.79
CA LYS A 10 3.93 -36.77 40.36
C LYS A 10 2.71 -36.65 39.44
N LYS A 11 1.57 -37.23 39.83
CA LYS A 11 0.32 -37.18 39.05
C LYS A 11 -0.26 -35.76 38.98
N HIS A 12 -0.15 -34.97 40.06
CA HIS A 12 -0.58 -33.57 40.06
C HIS A 12 0.37 -32.71 39.21
N ALA A 13 1.68 -32.91 39.33
CA ALA A 13 2.67 -32.18 38.51
C ALA A 13 2.48 -32.45 37.00
N VAL A 14 2.22 -33.71 36.61
CA VAL A 14 1.93 -34.05 35.20
C VAL A 14 0.64 -33.39 34.72
N LYS A 15 -0.43 -33.39 35.53
CA LYS A 15 -1.67 -32.67 35.19
C LYS A 15 -1.47 -31.17 35.06
N LEU A 16 -0.65 -30.57 35.92
CA LEU A 16 -0.36 -29.14 35.90
C LEU A 16 0.47 -28.76 34.67
N CYS A 17 1.45 -29.59 34.28
CA CYS A 17 2.16 -29.44 33.01
C CYS A 17 1.24 -29.61 31.80
N GLN A 18 0.34 -30.60 31.80
CA GLN A 18 -0.63 -30.78 30.72
C GLN A 18 -1.57 -29.58 30.60
N PHE A 19 -2.03 -29.03 31.72
CA PHE A 19 -2.87 -27.84 31.74
C PHE A 19 -2.11 -26.59 31.26
N ALA A 20 -0.86 -26.41 31.70
CA ALA A 20 0.00 -25.32 31.23
C ALA A 20 0.32 -25.43 29.73
N MET A 21 0.59 -26.64 29.23
CA MET A 21 0.78 -26.88 27.79
C MET A 21 -0.50 -26.59 27.01
N ALA A 22 -1.66 -27.06 27.49
CA ALA A 22 -2.95 -26.78 26.86
C ALA A 22 -3.24 -25.29 26.81
N LEU A 23 -3.02 -24.54 27.91
CA LEU A 23 -3.13 -23.08 27.93
C LEU A 23 -2.15 -22.42 26.96
N GLY A 24 -0.90 -22.87 26.91
CA GLY A 24 0.10 -22.38 25.96
C GLY A 24 -0.32 -22.57 24.50
N PHE A 25 -0.84 -23.75 24.15
CA PHE A 25 -1.38 -24.02 22.82
C PHE A 25 -2.60 -23.15 22.49
N VAL A 26 -3.51 -22.96 23.45
CA VAL A 26 -4.68 -22.09 23.26
C VAL A 26 -4.23 -20.64 23.04
N SER A 27 -3.32 -20.11 23.85
CA SER A 27 -2.79 -18.76 23.68
C SER A 27 -2.06 -18.58 22.34
N PHE A 28 -1.28 -19.57 21.91
CA PHE A 28 -0.62 -19.56 20.61
C PHE A 28 -1.64 -19.56 19.46
N ALA A 29 -2.67 -20.42 19.54
CA ALA A 29 -3.72 -20.48 18.53
C ALA A 29 -4.52 -19.18 18.45
N VAL A 30 -4.87 -18.58 19.60
CA VAL A 30 -5.58 -17.29 19.67
C VAL A 30 -4.73 -16.17 19.09
N THR A 31 -3.43 -16.11 19.42
CA THR A 31 -2.53 -15.08 18.90
C THR A 31 -2.35 -15.22 17.39
N THR A 32 -2.20 -16.44 16.90
CA THR A 32 -2.06 -16.70 15.45
C THR A 32 -3.33 -16.34 14.69
N ALA A 33 -4.50 -16.69 15.24
CA ALA A 33 -5.79 -16.32 14.65
C ALA A 33 -6.00 -14.79 14.67
N TYR A 34 -5.65 -14.12 15.77
CA TYR A 34 -5.71 -12.66 15.85
C TYR A 34 -4.80 -12.00 14.81
N LYS A 35 -3.54 -12.44 14.70
CA LYS A 35 -2.61 -11.94 13.69
C LYS A 35 -3.14 -12.16 12.27
N PHE A 36 -3.70 -13.33 11.99
CA PHE A 36 -4.31 -13.59 10.68
C PHE A 36 -5.50 -12.68 10.36
N ILE A 37 -6.27 -12.25 11.36
CA ILE A 37 -7.44 -11.38 11.18
C ILE A 37 -7.04 -9.90 11.10
N VAL A 38 -6.04 -9.47 11.88
CA VAL A 38 -5.70 -8.05 12.09
C VAL A 38 -4.47 -7.60 11.33
N GLU A 39 -3.44 -8.46 11.23
CA GLU A 39 -2.19 -8.16 10.52
C GLU A 39 -2.32 -8.63 9.07
N ASP A 40 -2.28 -7.67 8.14
CA ASP A 40 -2.39 -7.92 6.71
C ASP A 40 -1.16 -7.36 5.97
N VAL A 41 -1.14 -7.47 4.67
CA VAL A 41 -0.15 -6.82 3.82
C VAL A 41 -0.33 -5.30 3.91
N SER A 42 0.69 -4.59 4.35
CA SER A 42 0.72 -3.12 4.41
C SER A 42 1.60 -2.54 3.30
N LEU A 43 1.21 -1.39 2.76
CA LEU A 43 1.94 -0.67 1.72
C LEU A 43 2.52 0.62 2.28
N LYS A 44 3.81 0.87 2.05
CA LYS A 44 4.48 2.12 2.43
C LYS A 44 5.36 2.69 1.33
N PHE A 45 5.38 4.01 1.24
CA PHE A 45 6.38 4.74 0.48
C PHE A 45 7.71 4.74 1.24
N VAL A 46 8.81 4.43 0.55
CA VAL A 46 10.14 4.37 1.14
C VAL A 46 10.94 5.64 0.82
N LYS A 47 11.09 5.95 -0.47
CA LYS A 47 11.87 7.12 -0.94
C LYS A 47 11.66 7.40 -2.43
N PRO A 48 11.93 8.63 -2.90
CA PRO A 48 12.08 8.88 -4.32
C PRO A 48 13.34 8.20 -4.88
N PHE A 49 13.32 7.83 -6.17
CA PHE A 49 14.45 7.23 -6.87
C PHE A 49 14.52 7.77 -8.31
N GLY A 50 15.21 8.89 -8.48
CA GLY A 50 15.20 9.63 -9.75
C GLY A 50 13.78 10.08 -10.07
N ARG A 51 13.26 9.67 -11.24
CA ARG A 51 11.87 9.92 -11.64
C ARG A 51 10.88 8.88 -11.11
N TYR A 52 11.37 7.78 -10.55
CA TYR A 52 10.57 6.69 -10.01
C TYR A 52 10.40 6.83 -8.50
N TYR A 53 9.57 5.95 -7.93
CA TYR A 53 9.31 5.90 -6.49
C TYR A 53 9.55 4.49 -5.98
N ILE A 54 10.18 4.36 -4.80
CA ILE A 54 10.35 3.07 -4.15
C ILE A 54 9.25 2.90 -3.13
N PHE A 55 8.48 1.84 -3.31
CA PHE A 55 7.47 1.38 -2.37
C PHE A 55 7.87 0.04 -1.79
N GLU A 56 7.29 -0.31 -0.66
CA GLU A 56 7.47 -1.58 0.02
C GLU A 56 6.10 -2.12 0.44
N LEU A 57 5.83 -3.36 0.06
CA LEU A 57 4.76 -4.15 0.67
C LEU A 57 5.36 -5.01 1.77
N GLU A 58 4.74 -5.01 2.95
CA GLU A 58 5.17 -5.77 4.12
C GLU A 58 4.07 -6.73 4.52
N ASN A 59 4.39 -8.03 4.56
CA ASN A 59 3.44 -9.06 4.95
C ASN A 59 3.65 -9.40 6.43
N ASP A 60 2.85 -8.79 7.30
CA ASP A 60 2.88 -9.05 8.75
C ASP A 60 2.10 -10.32 9.14
N SER A 61 1.32 -10.86 8.21
CA SER A 61 0.53 -12.07 8.45
C SER A 61 1.42 -13.32 8.65
N PRO A 62 0.93 -14.34 9.38
CA PRO A 62 1.69 -15.57 9.64
C PRO A 62 1.79 -16.51 8.42
N SER A 63 1.30 -16.10 7.25
CA SER A 63 1.26 -16.92 6.03
C SER A 63 1.75 -16.17 4.81
N ASP A 64 2.27 -16.89 3.82
CA ASP A 64 2.58 -16.31 2.52
C ASP A 64 1.31 -15.73 1.89
N GLN A 65 1.41 -14.52 1.35
CA GLN A 65 0.31 -13.81 0.71
C GLN A 65 0.60 -13.64 -0.78
N THR A 66 -0.37 -13.95 -1.63
CA THR A 66 -0.31 -13.68 -3.06
C THR A 66 -1.12 -12.43 -3.37
N ILE A 67 -0.53 -11.53 -4.16
CA ILE A 67 -1.16 -10.29 -4.62
C ILE A 67 -2.08 -10.65 -5.78
N GLU A 68 -3.39 -10.62 -5.56
CA GLU A 68 -4.36 -10.90 -6.60
C GLU A 68 -4.46 -9.72 -7.57
N SER A 69 -4.55 -8.51 -7.02
CA SER A 69 -4.61 -7.28 -7.79
C SER A 69 -3.84 -6.17 -7.08
N PHE A 70 -3.21 -5.33 -7.88
CA PHE A 70 -2.56 -4.09 -7.49
C PHE A 70 -2.83 -3.07 -8.59
N THR A 71 -3.57 -2.03 -8.23
CA THR A 71 -4.01 -1.00 -9.18
C THR A 71 -3.71 0.37 -8.61
N VAL A 72 -3.17 1.24 -9.45
CA VAL A 72 -3.00 2.65 -9.12
C VAL A 72 -3.94 3.46 -9.98
N THR A 73 -4.71 4.34 -9.35
CA THR A 73 -5.64 5.23 -10.03
C THR A 73 -5.25 6.67 -9.76
N PHE A 74 -5.37 7.51 -10.77
CA PHE A 74 -5.28 8.95 -10.64
C PHE A 74 -6.70 9.52 -10.73
N PRO A 75 -7.33 9.93 -9.60
CA PRO A 75 -8.72 10.38 -9.61
C PRO A 75 -8.97 11.51 -10.61
N GLU A 76 -10.08 11.41 -11.34
CA GLU A 76 -10.50 12.42 -12.32
C GLU A 76 -10.87 13.76 -11.65
N GLY A 77 -10.77 14.85 -12.42
CA GLY A 77 -11.19 16.18 -11.98
C GLY A 77 -10.22 16.90 -11.04
N GLN A 78 -9.09 16.29 -10.67
CA GLN A 78 -8.06 16.99 -9.90
C GLN A 78 -7.22 17.93 -10.80
N PRO A 79 -6.94 19.17 -10.36
CA PRO A 79 -5.97 20.02 -11.02
C PRO A 79 -4.59 19.36 -11.13
N LEU A 80 -3.88 19.63 -12.23
CA LEU A 80 -2.51 19.17 -12.45
C LEU A 80 -1.57 20.37 -12.47
N VAL A 81 -0.49 20.30 -11.67
CA VAL A 81 0.61 21.27 -11.72
C VAL A 81 1.87 20.51 -12.06
N GLY A 82 2.39 20.76 -13.26
CA GLY A 82 3.68 20.26 -13.70
C GLY A 82 4.72 21.38 -13.73
N ARG A 83 5.94 21.08 -13.31
CA ARG A 83 7.10 21.96 -13.46
C ARG A 83 8.08 21.36 -14.48
N ALA A 84 8.56 22.21 -15.38
CA ALA A 84 9.68 21.85 -16.24
C ALA A 84 10.96 21.74 -15.39
N THR A 85 11.66 20.60 -15.46
CA THR A 85 12.87 20.34 -14.68
C THR A 85 14.14 20.83 -15.36
N ARG A 86 14.05 21.19 -16.65
CA ARG A 86 15.15 21.69 -17.48
C ARG A 86 14.60 22.57 -18.60
N ASN A 87 15.49 23.32 -19.24
CA ASN A 87 15.16 24.02 -20.49
C ASN A 87 14.78 23.01 -21.56
N ILE A 88 13.71 23.32 -22.30
CA ILE A 88 13.18 22.48 -23.38
C ILE A 88 13.36 23.26 -24.67
N TYR A 89 14.08 22.68 -25.62
CA TYR A 89 14.28 23.27 -26.94
C TYR A 89 13.26 22.68 -27.90
N GLY A 90 12.40 23.54 -28.46
CA GLY A 90 11.44 23.15 -29.49
C GLY A 90 12.04 23.30 -30.89
N ASN A 91 11.52 22.53 -31.82
CA ASN A 91 11.81 22.68 -33.24
C ASN A 91 10.67 23.43 -33.91
N GLN A 92 10.99 24.45 -34.71
CA GLN A 92 9.99 25.07 -35.58
C GLN A 92 9.72 24.14 -36.76
N LEU A 93 8.45 23.88 -37.04
CA LEU A 93 7.98 23.14 -38.21
C LEU A 93 7.80 24.12 -39.38
N ASP A 94 7.81 23.59 -40.61
CA ASP A 94 7.61 24.38 -41.84
C ASP A 94 6.25 25.11 -41.88
N THR A 95 5.29 24.67 -41.05
CA THR A 95 3.98 25.30 -40.83
C THR A 95 4.02 26.54 -39.93
N GLY A 96 5.17 26.86 -39.33
CA GLY A 96 5.31 27.90 -38.32
C GLY A 96 4.97 27.43 -36.89
N GLU A 97 4.52 26.19 -36.71
CA GLU A 97 4.26 25.58 -35.41
C GLU A 97 5.56 25.23 -34.66
N ILE A 98 5.51 25.19 -33.33
CA ILE A 98 6.64 24.78 -32.49
C ILE A 98 6.34 23.40 -31.90
N ALA A 99 7.15 22.40 -32.26
CA ALA A 99 7.09 21.06 -31.71
C ALA A 99 8.06 20.92 -30.54
N LEU A 100 7.53 20.58 -29.36
CA LEU A 100 8.35 20.20 -28.21
C LEU A 100 8.72 18.71 -28.29
N PRO A 101 9.93 18.32 -27.84
CA PRO A 101 10.31 16.91 -27.76
C PRO A 101 9.32 16.14 -26.88
N GLY A 102 8.95 14.93 -27.31
CA GLY A 102 7.93 14.13 -26.60
C GLY A 102 6.49 14.54 -26.85
N GLY A 103 6.24 15.56 -27.69
CA GLY A 103 4.90 16.01 -28.04
C GLY A 103 4.29 16.97 -27.02
N ASN A 104 3.05 17.38 -27.27
CA ASN A 104 2.26 18.28 -26.42
C ASN A 104 1.36 17.53 -25.41
N MET A 105 1.34 16.21 -25.47
CA MET A 105 0.53 15.35 -24.60
C MET A 105 1.42 14.31 -23.94
N GLY A 106 1.18 14.08 -22.65
CA GLY A 106 1.80 13.01 -21.88
C GLY A 106 0.77 12.29 -21.05
N TRP A 107 1.10 11.07 -20.63
CA TRP A 107 0.32 10.29 -19.68
C TRP A 107 1.06 10.15 -18.34
N ILE A 108 0.40 9.50 -17.36
CA ILE A 108 0.90 9.23 -16.00
C ILE A 108 1.21 7.72 -15.90
N PRO A 109 2.44 7.26 -16.20
CA PRO A 109 2.79 5.83 -16.23
C PRO A 109 2.48 5.07 -14.93
N THR A 110 2.47 5.74 -13.77
CA THR A 110 2.14 5.13 -12.48
C THR A 110 0.80 4.39 -12.50
N VAL A 111 -0.20 4.86 -13.25
CA VAL A 111 -1.54 4.24 -13.29
C VAL A 111 -1.61 2.93 -14.08
N GLU A 112 -0.58 2.65 -14.89
CA GLU A 112 -0.48 1.42 -15.69
C GLU A 112 0.28 0.30 -14.94
N PHE A 113 0.76 0.59 -13.73
CA PHE A 113 1.55 -0.35 -12.96
C PHE A 113 0.73 -1.54 -12.48
N SER A 114 1.11 -2.73 -12.96
CA SER A 114 0.46 -4.01 -12.66
C SER A 114 1.46 -5.14 -12.39
N GLU A 115 2.76 -4.84 -12.34
CA GLU A 115 3.83 -5.84 -12.26
C GLU A 115 3.77 -6.73 -11.01
N LEU A 116 3.08 -6.27 -9.95
CA LEU A 116 2.92 -7.02 -8.70
C LEU A 116 1.85 -8.12 -8.75
N ASN A 117 0.96 -8.10 -9.75
CA ASN A 117 -0.14 -9.05 -9.83
C ASN A 117 0.40 -10.49 -9.98
N GLY A 118 -0.14 -11.41 -9.18
CA GLY A 118 0.28 -12.80 -9.10
C GLY A 118 1.57 -13.05 -8.31
N GLN A 119 2.22 -12.02 -7.78
CA GLN A 119 3.45 -12.20 -7.00
C GLN A 119 3.15 -12.57 -5.54
N THR A 120 4.01 -13.39 -4.95
CA THR A 120 3.93 -13.80 -3.53
C THR A 120 4.89 -12.99 -2.66
N ILE A 121 4.44 -12.65 -1.45
CA ILE A 121 5.23 -12.09 -0.36
C ILE A 121 5.22 -13.09 0.80
N SER A 122 6.39 -13.62 1.16
CA SER A 122 6.48 -14.59 2.24
C SER A 122 6.06 -14.02 3.60
N ALA A 123 5.60 -14.89 4.51
CA ALA A 123 5.23 -14.52 5.87
C ALA A 123 6.35 -13.75 6.60
N GLY A 124 6.03 -12.61 7.21
CA GLY A 124 6.97 -11.77 7.95
C GLY A 124 8.09 -11.18 7.08
N LYS A 125 7.88 -11.07 5.76
CA LYS A 125 8.84 -10.48 4.81
C LYS A 125 8.26 -9.25 4.14
N SER A 126 9.17 -8.42 3.66
CA SER A 126 8.85 -7.26 2.85
C SER A 126 9.35 -7.41 1.42
N LYS A 127 8.69 -6.72 0.49
CA LYS A 127 9.02 -6.67 -0.93
C LYS A 127 9.07 -5.23 -1.40
N LYS A 128 10.27 -4.78 -1.77
CA LYS A 128 10.48 -3.47 -2.40
C LYS A 128 10.25 -3.56 -3.90
N PHE A 129 9.62 -2.55 -4.45
CA PHE A 129 9.37 -2.44 -5.88
C PHE A 129 9.46 -0.98 -6.33
N ARG A 130 9.61 -0.80 -7.64
CA ARG A 130 9.76 0.51 -8.27
C ARG A 130 8.46 0.88 -8.95
N MET A 131 7.81 1.93 -8.44
CA MET A 131 6.65 2.52 -9.09
C MET A 131 7.10 3.40 -10.28
N PRO A 132 6.44 3.33 -11.44
CA PRO A 132 6.69 4.20 -12.58
C PRO A 132 6.54 5.69 -12.24
N PRO A 133 7.14 6.59 -13.04
CA PRO A 133 7.04 8.03 -12.82
C PRO A 133 5.61 8.54 -12.97
N ALA A 134 5.30 9.63 -12.28
CA ALA A 134 4.01 10.30 -12.36
C ALA A 134 3.84 11.13 -13.66
N SER A 135 4.85 11.19 -14.52
CA SER A 135 4.76 11.77 -15.85
C SER A 135 5.63 10.98 -16.82
N SER A 136 5.10 10.70 -18.01
CA SER A 136 5.81 10.08 -19.13
C SER A 136 6.88 11.01 -19.71
N ILE A 137 6.58 12.32 -19.77
CA ILE A 137 7.46 13.35 -20.31
C ILE A 137 8.65 13.58 -19.36
N ASP A 138 9.88 13.50 -19.88
CA ASP A 138 11.09 13.43 -19.06
C ASP A 138 11.54 14.73 -18.42
N TYR A 139 11.18 15.85 -19.04
CA TYR A 139 11.40 17.18 -18.51
C TYR A 139 10.21 17.72 -17.72
N LEU A 140 9.09 16.99 -17.63
CA LEU A 140 7.91 17.44 -16.90
C LEU A 140 7.77 16.64 -15.61
N GLN A 141 7.75 17.34 -14.49
CA GLN A 141 7.56 16.72 -13.17
C GLN A 141 6.27 17.24 -12.55
N LEU A 142 5.40 16.34 -12.09
CA LEU A 142 4.23 16.73 -11.31
C LEU A 142 4.67 17.21 -9.92
N GLU A 143 4.29 18.44 -9.56
CA GLU A 143 4.59 19.04 -8.25
C GLU A 143 3.70 18.46 -7.16
N ALA A 144 2.44 18.19 -7.49
CA ALA A 144 1.51 17.52 -6.60
C ALA A 144 0.48 16.70 -7.37
N GLY A 145 -0.08 15.71 -6.69
CA GLY A 145 -1.18 14.89 -7.22
C GLY A 145 -1.70 13.92 -6.16
N ILE A 146 -2.95 13.52 -6.30
CA ILE A 146 -3.57 12.48 -5.50
C ILE A 146 -3.59 11.19 -6.30
N PHE A 147 -3.23 10.10 -5.65
CA PHE A 147 -3.23 8.76 -6.21
C PHE A 147 -3.96 7.83 -5.25
N ASP A 148 -4.86 7.01 -5.79
CA ASP A 148 -5.49 5.93 -5.05
C ASP A 148 -4.77 4.63 -5.41
N ILE A 149 -4.20 3.95 -4.43
CA ILE A 149 -3.63 2.61 -4.62
C ILE A 149 -4.60 1.61 -4.00
N ASN A 150 -5.10 0.69 -4.81
CA ASN A 150 -5.94 -0.42 -4.38
C ASN A 150 -5.19 -1.73 -4.57
N TYR A 151 -5.21 -2.59 -3.56
CA TYR A 151 -4.69 -3.95 -3.69
C TYR A 151 -5.51 -4.96 -2.90
N ASN A 152 -5.55 -6.18 -3.42
CA ASN A 152 -6.14 -7.33 -2.77
C ASN A 152 -5.11 -8.45 -2.71
N THR A 153 -5.06 -9.11 -1.56
CA THR A 153 -4.18 -10.24 -1.29
C THR A 153 -4.99 -11.40 -0.72
N HIS A 154 -4.55 -12.61 -1.01
CA HIS A 154 -5.09 -13.82 -0.40
C HIS A 154 -3.96 -14.73 0.10
N PRO A 155 -4.22 -15.55 1.14
CA PRO A 155 -3.27 -16.55 1.58
C PRO A 155 -2.93 -17.52 0.45
N ASN A 156 -1.67 -17.91 0.34
CA ASN A 156 -1.23 -18.88 -0.66
C ASN A 156 -1.68 -20.32 -0.33
N ASN A 157 -2.02 -20.58 0.94
CA ASN A 157 -2.54 -21.88 1.38
C ASN A 157 -4.06 -21.96 1.15
N GLU A 158 -4.53 -23.05 0.52
CA GLU A 158 -5.95 -23.24 0.16
C GLU A 158 -6.91 -23.22 1.37
N ILE A 159 -6.52 -23.82 2.50
CA ILE A 159 -7.35 -23.86 3.70
C ILE A 159 -7.47 -22.45 4.27
N LEU A 160 -6.35 -21.73 4.40
CA LEU A 160 -6.35 -20.35 4.87
C LEU A 160 -7.10 -19.42 3.92
N ARG A 161 -7.03 -19.67 2.61
CA ARG A 161 -7.81 -18.93 1.62
C ARG A 161 -9.31 -19.13 1.82
N TYR A 162 -9.77 -20.37 2.06
CA TYR A 162 -11.19 -20.61 2.35
C TYR A 162 -11.66 -19.87 3.61
N PHE A 163 -10.84 -19.85 4.67
CA PHE A 163 -11.13 -19.05 5.86
C PHE A 163 -11.11 -17.55 5.57
N ASP A 164 -10.15 -17.07 4.78
CA ASP A 164 -10.06 -15.66 4.36
C ASP A 164 -11.30 -15.21 3.58
N ASP A 165 -11.71 -15.98 2.59
CA ASP A 165 -12.90 -15.74 1.78
C ASP A 165 -14.16 -15.70 2.68
N GLY A 166 -14.24 -16.61 3.65
CA GLY A 166 -15.30 -16.62 4.66
C GLY A 166 -15.31 -15.37 5.54
N LEU A 167 -14.14 -14.92 6.02
CA LEU A 167 -13.98 -13.71 6.84
C LEU A 167 -14.34 -12.44 6.06
N LYS A 168 -13.94 -12.36 4.79
CA LYS A 168 -14.30 -11.27 3.87
C LYS A 168 -15.82 -11.24 3.63
N TRP A 169 -16.44 -12.40 3.41
CA TRP A 169 -17.89 -12.51 3.20
C TRP A 169 -18.73 -12.01 4.38
N ILE A 170 -18.32 -12.29 5.62
CA ILE A 170 -19.02 -11.82 6.83
C ILE A 170 -18.58 -10.43 7.31
N GLY A 171 -17.68 -9.75 6.57
CA GLY A 171 -17.21 -8.40 6.88
C GLY A 171 -16.25 -8.29 8.07
N LEU A 172 -15.64 -9.41 8.50
CA LEU A 172 -14.60 -9.39 9.54
C LEU A 172 -13.22 -9.05 8.99
N ARG A 173 -13.04 -9.09 7.67
CA ARG A 173 -11.83 -8.67 6.96
C ARG A 173 -12.18 -7.91 5.69
N ASN A 174 -11.35 -6.94 5.32
CA ASN A 174 -11.53 -6.18 4.09
C ASN A 174 -11.16 -7.02 2.86
N THR A 175 -12.01 -6.98 1.84
CA THR A 175 -11.71 -7.60 0.53
C THR A 175 -10.63 -6.84 -0.21
N ASP A 176 -10.71 -5.51 -0.16
CA ASP A 176 -9.82 -4.60 -0.89
C ASP A 176 -9.21 -3.59 0.08
N THR A 177 -7.89 -3.40 -0.01
CA THR A 177 -7.19 -2.35 0.73
C THR A 177 -6.96 -1.16 -0.17
N LYS A 178 -7.68 -0.07 0.10
CA LYS A 178 -7.53 1.21 -0.61
C LYS A 178 -6.79 2.22 0.25
N ILE A 179 -5.66 2.72 -0.25
CA ILE A 179 -4.89 3.79 0.37
C ILE A 179 -4.82 4.98 -0.59
N ARG A 180 -5.27 6.15 -0.12
CA ARG A 180 -5.08 7.41 -0.84
C ARG A 180 -3.75 8.03 -0.44
N TYR A 181 -2.93 8.34 -1.43
CA TYR A 181 -1.68 9.05 -1.29
C TYR A 181 -1.80 10.45 -1.84
N LEU A 182 -1.28 11.41 -1.07
CA LEU A 182 -0.93 12.73 -1.54
C LEU A 182 0.56 12.70 -1.93
N MET A 183 0.84 12.94 -3.20
CA MET A 183 2.20 13.17 -3.68
C MET A 183 2.46 14.68 -3.71
N VAL A 184 3.52 15.15 -3.05
CA VAL A 184 4.02 16.53 -3.13
C VAL A 184 5.54 16.50 -3.27
N LYS A 185 6.09 17.17 -4.28
CA LYS A 185 7.55 17.27 -4.52
C LYS A 185 8.24 15.89 -4.48
N ASN A 186 7.67 14.89 -5.15
CA ASN A 186 8.10 13.47 -5.18
C ASN A 186 8.03 12.70 -3.84
N TYR A 187 7.48 13.31 -2.79
CA TYR A 187 7.20 12.62 -1.53
C TYR A 187 5.75 12.14 -1.52
N TRP A 188 5.51 10.89 -1.11
CA TRP A 188 4.18 10.30 -1.05
C TRP A 188 3.80 10.09 0.41
N SER A 189 2.73 10.76 0.85
CA SER A 189 2.16 10.61 2.19
C SER A 189 0.75 10.02 2.10
N PRO A 190 0.41 9.00 2.91
CA PRO A 190 -0.96 8.55 3.01
C PRO A 190 -1.84 9.66 3.62
N THR A 191 -3.09 9.76 3.18
CA THR A 191 -4.08 10.67 3.76
C THR A 191 -5.27 9.89 4.31
N THR A 192 -5.84 10.39 5.40
CA THR A 192 -7.06 9.86 6.02
C THR A 192 -8.32 10.34 5.31
N SER A 193 -8.20 11.24 4.33
CA SER A 193 -9.33 11.81 3.62
C SER A 193 -10.02 10.80 2.72
N THR A 194 -11.34 10.67 2.87
CA THR A 194 -12.17 9.79 2.06
C THR A 194 -12.54 10.42 0.71
N SER A 195 -12.55 11.75 0.61
CA SER A 195 -12.88 12.48 -0.63
C SER A 195 -11.66 13.16 -1.29
N LEU A 196 -11.75 13.37 -2.60
CA LEU A 196 -10.71 14.08 -3.36
C LEU A 196 -10.59 15.53 -2.88
N ASN A 197 -11.72 16.24 -2.77
CA ASN A 197 -11.76 17.64 -2.36
C ASN A 197 -11.19 17.86 -0.95
N GLU A 198 -11.52 16.99 0.01
CA GLU A 198 -10.97 17.10 1.36
C GLU A 198 -9.46 16.80 1.37
N ALA A 199 -9.00 15.83 0.59
CA ALA A 199 -7.57 15.54 0.49
C ALA A 199 -6.79 16.72 -0.08
N LEU A 200 -7.35 17.39 -1.11
CA LEU A 200 -6.78 18.61 -1.69
C LEU A 200 -6.80 19.78 -0.72
N ARG A 201 -7.89 19.94 0.04
CA ARG A 201 -8.00 20.97 1.08
C ARG A 201 -6.94 20.77 2.16
N LEU A 202 -6.74 19.54 2.64
CA LEU A 202 -5.70 19.19 3.62
C LEU A 202 -4.29 19.44 3.05
N ALA A 203 -4.04 19.03 1.81
CA ALA A 203 -2.77 19.29 1.12
C ALA A 203 -2.45 20.79 1.05
N CYS A 204 -3.42 21.61 0.65
CA CYS A 204 -3.28 23.06 0.56
C CYS A 204 -3.06 23.74 1.92
N ARG A 205 -3.69 23.21 2.98
CA ARG A 205 -3.49 23.69 4.36
C ARG A 205 -2.06 23.42 4.81
N ASP A 206 -1.53 22.25 4.50
CA ASP A 206 -0.24 21.76 5.00
C ASP A 206 0.95 22.28 4.17
N ASP A 207 0.78 22.54 2.87
CA ASP A 207 1.78 23.17 2.01
C ASP A 207 1.17 24.38 1.25
N ARG A 208 1.45 25.59 1.76
CA ARG A 208 1.01 26.85 1.13
C ARG A 208 1.53 27.05 -0.30
N SER A 209 2.64 26.42 -0.69
CA SER A 209 3.13 26.52 -2.07
C SER A 209 2.18 25.85 -3.07
N LEU A 210 1.35 24.91 -2.61
CA LEU A 210 0.28 24.33 -3.41
C LEU A 210 -0.83 25.37 -3.64
N GLY A 211 -1.15 26.23 -2.67
CA GLY A 211 -2.20 27.24 -2.81
C GLY A 211 -1.97 28.34 -3.84
N VAL A 212 -0.71 28.54 -4.28
CA VAL A 212 -0.36 29.56 -5.28
C VAL A 212 -0.42 29.01 -6.71
N GLY A 213 -0.34 27.68 -6.89
CA GLY A 213 -0.40 27.01 -8.20
C GLY A 213 -1.59 26.07 -8.40
N TYR A 214 -2.24 25.66 -7.32
CA TYR A 214 -3.39 24.76 -7.30
C TYR A 214 -4.66 25.58 -7.07
N ARG A 215 -5.75 25.28 -7.80
CA ARG A 215 -7.09 25.72 -7.37
C ARG A 215 -7.47 24.89 -6.14
N CYS A 216 -7.01 25.33 -4.97
CA CYS A 216 -7.47 24.75 -3.72
C CYS A 216 -8.99 24.88 -3.67
N PRO A 217 -9.72 23.78 -3.41
CA PRO A 217 -11.16 23.85 -3.24
C PRO A 217 -11.49 24.94 -2.21
N GLY A 218 -12.36 25.87 -2.58
CA GLY A 218 -12.94 26.82 -1.62
C GLY A 218 -13.86 26.11 -0.63
N GLU A 219 -14.24 26.82 0.42
CA GLU A 219 -15.36 26.41 1.29
C GLU A 219 -16.68 26.28 0.51
#